data_AF-A0A2K2VP97-F1
#
_entry.id   AF-A0A2K2VP97-F1
#
_cell.length_a   1.000
_cell.length_b   1.000
_cell.length_c   1.000
_cell.angle_alpha   90.00
_cell.angle_beta   90.00
_cell.angle_gamma   90.00
#
_symmetry.space_group_name_H-M   'P 1'
#
loop_
_entity.id
_entity.type
_entity.pdbx_description
1 polymer ?
#
loop_
_entity_poly.entity_id
_entity_poly.type
_entity_poly.pdbx_seq_one_letter_code
_entity_poly.pdbx_strand_id
1 'polypeptide(L)' 'MVGILVVTHGRLAQEFIATAELIVDKMDNCIGLSIDPNLPVDALRQQIHKAMDEV' A
#
# COMPACT_ATOMS: atom_id res chain seq x y z
N MET A 1 9.12 14.40 -5.16
CA MET A 1 7.70 14.18 -4.85
C MET A 1 7.61 13.24 -3.66
N VAL A 2 6.51 13.24 -2.91
CA VAL A 2 6.31 12.34 -1.77
C VAL A 2 5.43 11.18 -2.24
N GLY A 3 5.90 9.95 -2.02
CA GLY A 3 5.13 8.74 -2.27
C GLY A 3 4.18 8.39 -1.12
N ILE A 4 3.03 7.78 -1.42
CA ILE A 4 2.07 7.30 -0.44
C ILE A 4 1.99 5.76 -0.49
N LEU A 5 2.26 5.12 0.64
CA LEU A 5 2.08 3.68 0.83
C LEU A 5 0.98 3.42 1.86
N VAL A 6 -0.14 2.83 1.45
CA VAL A 6 -1.27 2.47 2.32
C VAL A 6 -1.13 1.01 2.73
N VAL A 7 -0.84 0.74 4.00
CA VAL A 7 -0.61 -0.63 4.51
C VAL A 7 -1.78 -1.09 5.36
N THR A 8 -2.41 -2.21 4.99
CA THR A 8 -3.54 -2.80 5.71
C THR A 8 -3.53 -4.33 5.62
N HIS A 9 -4.41 -5.00 6.36
CA HIS A 9 -4.68 -6.42 6.15
C HIS A 9 -5.70 -6.64 5.03
N GLY A 10 -5.57 -7.73 4.28
CA GLY A 10 -6.53 -8.09 3.23
C GLY A 10 -6.54 -7.08 2.09
N ARG A 11 -7.72 -6.67 1.61
CA ARG A 11 -7.87 -5.79 0.44
C ARG A 11 -8.16 -4.32 0.77
N LEU A 12 -8.13 -3.94 2.05
CA LEU A 12 -8.63 -2.64 2.49
C LEU A 12 -7.86 -1.46 1.88
N ALA A 13 -6.53 -1.57 1.76
CA ALA A 13 -5.69 -0.53 1.15
C ALA A 13 -6.09 -0.25 -0.31
N GLN A 14 -6.37 -1.30 -1.09
CA GLN A 14 -6.80 -1.15 -2.48
C GLN A 14 -8.18 -0.49 -2.56
N GLU A 15 -9.11 -0.84 -1.66
CA GLU A 15 -10.43 -0.21 -1.62
C GLU A 15 -10.36 1.26 -1.19
N PHE A 16 -9.45 1.64 -0.27
CA PHE A 16 -9.20 3.04 0.08
C PHE A 16 -8.69 3.85 -1.11
N ILE A 17 -7.71 3.31 -1.85
CA ILE A 17 -7.16 3.97 -3.03
C ILE A 17 -8.23 4.09 -4.11
N ALA A 18 -8.95 3.00 -4.43
CA ALA A 18 -10.02 3.03 -5.44
C ALA A 18 -11.13 4.04 -5.08
N THR A 19 -11.49 4.13 -3.79
CA THR A 19 -12.48 5.11 -3.33
C THR A 19 -11.96 6.54 -3.41
N ALA A 20 -10.67 6.77 -3.10
CA ALA A 20 -10.06 8.08 -3.26
C ALA A 20 -10.02 8.48 -4.74
N GLU A 21 -9.58 7.58 -5.64
CA GLU A 21 -9.52 7.81 -7.08
C GLU A 21 -10.89 8.09 -7.71
N LEU A 22 -11.96 7.51 -7.16
CA LEU A 22 -13.34 7.85 -7.55
C LEU A 22 -13.67 9.34 -7.31
N ILE A 23 -13.08 9.95 -6.28
CA ILE A 23 -13.38 11.32 -5.84
C ILE A 23 -12.43 12.33 -6.50
N VAL A 24 -11.14 12.02 -6.55
CA VAL A 24 -10.08 12.97 -6.95
C VAL A 24 -9.41 12.64 -8.29
N ASP A 25 -9.91 11.61 -9.01
CA ASP A 25 -9.24 10.98 -10.16
C ASP A 25 -7.95 10.24 -9.74
N LYS A 26 -7.19 9.70 -10.71
CA LYS A 26 -6.00 8.89 -10.47
C LYS A 26 -5.01 9.53 -9.48
N MET A 27 -4.50 8.70 -8.59
CA MET A 27 -3.47 9.09 -7.63
C MET A 27 -2.11 8.51 -8.03
N ASP A 28 -1.31 9.30 -8.74
CA ASP A 28 0.08 8.94 -9.05
C ASP A 28 0.92 8.83 -7.76
N ASN A 29 1.84 7.86 -7.72
CA ASN A 29 2.70 7.57 -6.56
C ASN A 29 1.91 7.21 -5.28
N CYS A 30 0.82 6.44 -5.42
CA CYS A 30 0.03 5.91 -4.32
C CYS A 30 -0.18 4.39 -4.50
N ILE A 31 0.38 3.57 -3.61
CA ILE A 31 0.28 2.10 -3.69
C ILE A 31 -0.31 1.52 -2.42
N GLY A 32 -1.16 0.50 -2.57
CA GLY A 32 -1.74 -0.26 -1.46
C GLY A 32 -0.99 -1.58 -1.25
N LEU A 33 -0.53 -1.82 -0.03
CA LEU A 33 0.14 -3.05 0.38
C LEU A 33 -0.73 -3.85 1.36
N SER A 34 -0.93 -5.13 1.06
CA SER A 34 -1.53 -6.09 1.99
C SER A 34 -0.42 -6.79 2.77
N ILE A 35 -0.55 -6.86 4.09
CA ILE A 35 0.35 -7.64 4.94
C ILE A 35 -0.37 -8.88 5.51
N ASP A 36 0.32 -10.03 5.47
CA ASP A 36 -0.15 -11.29 6.06
C ASP A 36 0.39 -11.41 7.49
N PRO A 37 -0.48 -11.42 8.53
CA PRO A 37 -0.04 -11.50 9.92
C PRO A 37 0.63 -12.84 10.28
N ASN A 38 0.51 -13.86 9.43
CA ASN A 38 1.18 -15.15 9.63
C ASN A 38 2.66 -15.12 9.21
N LEU A 39 3.11 -14.06 8.54
CA LEU A 39 4.50 -13.92 8.13
C LEU A 39 5.38 -13.37 9.26
N PRO A 40 6.66 -13.79 9.33
CA PRO A 40 7.60 -13.20 10.25
C PRO A 40 7.75 -11.69 10.04
N VAL A 41 7.98 -10.95 11.13
CA VAL A 41 8.12 -9.48 11.10
C VAL A 41 9.19 -9.01 10.11
N ASP A 42 10.30 -9.74 9.98
CA ASP A 42 11.36 -9.37 9.04
C ASP A 42 10.94 -9.53 7.57
N ALA A 43 10.10 -10.52 7.25
CA ALA A 43 9.52 -10.66 5.93
C ALA A 43 8.53 -9.51 5.65
N LEU A 44 7.73 -9.10 6.65
CA LEU A 44 6.84 -7.94 6.53
C LEU A 44 7.62 -6.64 6.29
N ARG A 45 8.74 -6.44 7.01
CA ARG A 45 9.62 -5.27 6.80
C ARG A 45 10.19 -5.25 5.38
N GLN A 46 10.66 -6.38 4.87
CA GLN A 46 11.18 -6.46 3.50
C GLN A 46 10.11 -6.13 2.46
N GLN A 47 8.87 -6.58 2.66
CA GLN A 47 7.76 -6.23 1.77
C GLN A 47 7.46 -4.73 1.79
N ILE A 48 7.44 -4.10 2.97
CA ILE A 48 7.24 -2.66 3.09
C ILE A 48 8.38 -1.89 2.41
N HIS A 49 9.64 -2.27 2.66
CA HIS A 49 10.79 -1.62 2.02
C HIS A 49 10.74 -1.72 0.50
N LYS A 50 10.45 -2.91 -0.03
CA LYS A 50 10.31 -3.09 -1.48
C LYS A 50 9.19 -2.22 -2.05
N ALA A 51 8.04 -2.15 -1.37
CA ALA A 51 6.94 -1.32 -1.81
C ALA A 51 7.29 0.19 -1.76
N MET A 52 8.08 0.64 -0.78
CA MET A 52 8.56 2.02 -0.72
C MET A 52 9.44 2.41 -1.92
N ASP A 53 10.20 1.46 -2.48
CA ASP A 53 11.02 1.70 -3.67
C ASP A 53 10.20 1.72 -4.97
N GLU A 54 8.97 1.21 -4.94
CA GLU A 54 8.05 1.11 -6.09
C GLU A 54 7.05 2.28 -6.17
N VAL A 55 6.94 3.10 -5.11
CA VAL A 55 6.01 4.24 -5.00
C VAL A 55 6.60 5.52 -5.57
#